data_AF-A0A938GBT0-F1
#
_entry.id   AF-A0A938GBT0-F1
#
_cell.length_a   1.000
_cell.length_b   1.000
_cell.length_c   1.000
_cell.angle_alpha   90.00
_cell.angle_beta   90.00
_cell.angle_gamma   90.00
#
_symmetry.space_group_name_H-M   'P 1'
#
loop_
_entity.id
_entity.type
_entity.pdbx_description
1 polymer ?
#
loop_
_entity_poly.entity_id
_entity_poly.type
_entity_poly.pdbx_seq_one_letter_code
_entity_poly.pdbx_strand_id
1 'polypeptide(L)' 'MISRYQAKLADLATYVSHVKERVPPGADATLTGPAPVWLYLRIAHALHGRARKLFYDSPVTGPVEIFNHDPR' A
#
# COMPACT_ATOMS: atom_id res chain seq x y z
N MET A 1 -20.99 -10.80 14.83
CA MET A 1 -19.85 -10.33 15.65
C MET A 1 -18.93 -9.50 14.75
N ILE A 2 -18.80 -8.19 14.94
CA ILE A 2 -17.91 -7.36 14.10
C ILE A 2 -16.49 -7.48 14.66
N SER A 3 -15.57 -8.07 13.88
CA SER A 3 -14.15 -8.16 14.25
C SER A 3 -13.56 -6.76 14.46
N ARG A 4 -12.89 -6.55 15.61
CA ARG A 4 -12.18 -5.31 15.95
C ARG A 4 -10.93 -5.07 15.10
N TYR A 5 -10.50 -6.06 14.32
CA TYR A 5 -9.29 -6.02 13.48
C TYR A 5 -9.57 -5.72 12.01
N GLN A 6 -10.83 -5.49 11.64
CA GLN A 6 -11.20 -5.21 10.26
C GLN A 6 -11.07 -3.71 9.97
N ALA A 7 -10.20 -3.36 9.02
CA ALA A 7 -10.11 -2.00 8.48
C ALA A 7 -11.49 -1.49 8.03
N LYS A 8 -11.77 -0.21 8.28
CA LYS A 8 -13.07 0.41 7.99
C LYS A 8 -12.96 1.35 6.81
N LEU A 9 -13.94 1.31 5.91
CA LEU A 9 -14.00 2.26 4.79
C LEU A 9 -14.15 3.71 5.27
N ALA A 10 -14.78 3.94 6.43
CA ALA A 10 -14.89 5.27 7.02
C ALA A 10 -13.52 5.91 7.35
N ASP A 11 -12.50 5.09 7.61
CA ASP A 11 -11.16 5.54 8.00
C ASP A 11 -10.21 5.65 6.79
N LEU A 12 -10.72 5.51 5.56
CA LEU A 12 -9.90 5.41 4.36
C LEU A 12 -8.94 6.59 4.18
N ALA A 13 -9.42 7.80 4.47
CA ALA A 13 -8.61 9.00 4.40
C ALA A 13 -7.42 8.93 5.37
N THR A 14 -7.67 8.49 6.61
CA THR A 14 -6.64 8.33 7.65
C THR A 14 -5.56 7.34 7.22
N TYR A 15 -5.95 6.18 6.69
CA TYR A 15 -4.99 5.17 6.21
C TYR A 15 -4.10 5.73 5.09
N VAL A 16 -4.69 6.48 4.15
CA VAL A 16 -3.96 7.09 3.03
C VAL A 16 -2.99 8.17 3.52
N SER A 17 -3.43 9.06 4.41
CA SER A 17 -2.57 10.09 5.00
C SER A 17 -1.39 9.46 5.74
N HIS A 18 -1.65 8.46 6.59
CA HIS A 18 -0.62 7.73 7.32
C HIS A 18 0.45 7.11 6.41
N VAL A 19 0.06 6.55 5.27
CA VAL A 19 1.04 5.97 4.34
C VAL A 19 1.82 7.06 3.61
N LYS A 20 1.17 8.15 3.17
CA LYS A 20 1.84 9.27 2.51
C LYS A 20 2.86 9.98 3.40
N GLU A 21 2.60 10.08 4.69
CA GLU A 21 3.54 10.63 5.68
C GLU A 21 4.79 9.76 5.84
N ARG A 22 4.66 8.44 5.73
CA ARG A 22 5.76 7.48 5.93
C ARG A 22 6.58 7.22 4.68
N VAL A 23 5.96 7.32 3.50
CA VAL A 23 6.62 7.06 2.21
C VAL A 23 7.00 8.41 1.59
N PRO A 24 8.27 8.83 1.60
CA PRO A 24 8.66 10.08 0.96
C PRO A 24 8.58 9.98 -0.57
N PRO A 25 8.51 11.11 -1.29
CA PRO A 25 8.56 11.11 -2.75
C PRO A 25 9.82 10.39 -3.29
N GLY A 26 9.66 9.56 -4.31
CA GLY A 26 10.74 8.82 -4.96
C GLY A 26 11.23 7.58 -4.21
N ALA A 27 10.62 7.23 -3.08
CA ALA A 27 10.99 6.02 -2.33
C ALA A 27 10.62 4.73 -3.08
N ASP A 28 11.36 3.67 -2.82
CA ASP A 28 10.91 2.30 -3.10
C ASP A 28 10.20 1.78 -1.84
N ALA A 29 8.99 1.26 -2.00
CA ALA A 29 8.15 0.83 -0.89
C ALA A 29 7.63 -0.59 -1.09
N THR A 30 7.33 -1.27 0.03
CA THR A 30 6.73 -2.61 0.03
C THR A 30 5.50 -2.61 0.94
N LEU A 31 4.36 -3.06 0.42
CA LEU A 31 3.17 -3.36 1.21
C LEU A 31 3.28 -4.78 1.76
N THR A 32 2.98 -4.96 3.05
CA THR A 32 3.03 -6.27 3.72
C THR A 32 2.00 -6.32 4.86
N GLY A 33 1.78 -7.50 5.43
CA GLY A 33 0.94 -7.73 6.59
C GLY A 33 -0.51 -8.14 6.27
N PRO A 34 -1.40 -8.15 7.28
CA PRO A 34 -2.81 -8.46 7.08
C PRO A 34 -3.63 -7.19 6.75
N ALA A 35 -4.33 -7.19 5.62
CA ALA A 35 -5.30 -6.16 5.25
C ALA A 35 -6.30 -6.69 4.21
N PRO A 36 -7.50 -6.09 4.10
CA PRO A 36 -8.40 -6.43 3.00
C PRO A 36 -7.84 -5.96 1.67
N VAL A 37 -8.14 -6.70 0.59
CA VAL A 37 -7.65 -6.43 -0.78
C VAL A 37 -7.91 -4.98 -1.20
N TRP A 38 -9.07 -4.41 -0.89
CA TRP A 38 -9.41 -3.03 -1.25
C TRP A 38 -8.46 -2.00 -0.64
N LEU A 39 -7.88 -2.27 0.55
CA LEU A 39 -6.96 -1.33 1.19
C LEU A 39 -5.61 -1.34 0.49
N TYR A 40 -5.13 -2.52 0.08
CA TYR A 40 -3.93 -2.65 -0.75
C TYR A 40 -4.07 -1.85 -2.04
N LEU A 41 -5.17 -2.03 -2.77
CA LEU A 41 -5.43 -1.32 -4.03
C LEU A 41 -5.49 0.20 -3.83
N ARG A 42 -6.16 0.66 -2.76
CA ARG A 42 -6.27 2.09 -2.46
C ARG A 42 -4.92 2.71 -2.11
N ILE A 43 -4.10 2.02 -1.30
CA ILE A 43 -2.75 2.48 -0.93
C ILE A 43 -1.84 2.49 -2.16
N ALA A 44 -1.86 1.44 -2.97
CA ALA A 44 -1.10 1.38 -4.21
C ALA A 44 -1.41 2.56 -5.13
N HIS A 45 -2.70 2.83 -5.36
CA HIS A 45 -3.12 4.00 -6.13
C HIS A 45 -2.63 5.33 -5.51
N ALA A 46 -2.73 5.48 -4.19
CA ALA A 46 -2.28 6.69 -3.50
C ALA A 46 -0.75 6.91 -3.56
N LEU A 47 0.02 5.84 -3.74
CA LEU A 47 1.48 5.88 -3.87
C LEU A 47 1.97 5.94 -5.32
N HIS A 48 1.14 5.65 -6.31
CA HIS A 48 1.54 5.54 -7.72
C HIS A 48 2.27 6.78 -8.27
N GLY A 49 1.81 7.98 -7.91
CA GLY A 49 2.47 9.24 -8.28
C GLY A 49 3.46 9.78 -7.25
N ARG A 50 3.83 8.98 -6.23
CA ARG A 50 4.66 9.41 -5.10
C ARG A 50 5.88 8.53 -4.93
N ALA A 51 5.72 7.21 -4.87
CA ALA A 51 6.82 6.27 -4.81
C ALA A 51 7.42 6.06 -6.20
N ARG A 52 8.70 5.71 -6.27
CA ARG A 52 9.36 5.31 -7.53
C ARG A 52 9.00 3.88 -7.89
N LYS A 53 9.03 2.97 -6.91
CA LYS A 53 8.62 1.56 -7.05
C LYS A 53 7.72 1.16 -5.89
N LEU A 54 6.78 0.26 -6.16
CA LEU A 54 5.96 -0.35 -5.13
C LEU A 54 5.87 -1.85 -5.32
N PHE A 55 6.15 -2.58 -4.25
CA PHE A 55 6.03 -4.03 -4.17
C PHE A 55 4.92 -4.43 -3.19
N TYR A 56 4.41 -5.64 -3.35
CA TYR A 56 3.60 -6.33 -2.36
C TYR A 56 4.30 -7.62 -1.95
N ASP A 57 4.52 -7.81 -0.66
CA ASP A 57 5.04 -9.05 -0.11
C ASP A 57 3.90 -10.05 0.08
N SER A 58 3.69 -10.88 -0.96
CA SER A 58 2.64 -11.90 -0.97
C SER A 58 3.08 -13.12 -0.15
N PRO A 59 2.26 -13.60 0.80
CA PRO A 59 2.60 -14.80 1.56
C PRO A 59 2.62 -16.09 0.70
N VAL A 60 2.12 -16.02 -0.54
CA VAL A 60 2.06 -17.17 -1.46
C VAL A 60 3.18 -17.14 -2.49
N THR A 61 3.47 -15.96 -3.05
CA THR A 61 4.35 -15.80 -4.21
C THR A 61 5.63 -15.01 -3.91
N GLY A 62 5.79 -14.52 -2.68
CA GLY A 62 6.86 -13.59 -2.31
C GLY A 62 6.64 -12.19 -2.90
N PRO A 63 7.72 -11.41 -3.09
CA PRO A 63 7.63 -10.04 -3.61
C PRO A 63 7.03 -9.98 -5.02
N VAL A 64 5.97 -9.20 -5.17
CA VAL A 64 5.30 -8.91 -6.45
C VAL A 64 5.46 -7.41 -6.74
N GLU A 65 6.00 -7.05 -7.89
CA GLU A 65 6.05 -5.67 -8.34
C GLU A 65 4.64 -5.21 -8.72
N ILE A 66 4.15 -4.14 -8.09
CA ILE A 66 2.86 -3.52 -8.42
C ILE A 66 3.06 -2.48 -9.52
N PHE A 67 4.08 -1.63 -9.36
CA PHE A 67 4.50 -0.68 -10.39
C PHE A 67 5.98 -0.30 -10.20
N ASN A 68 6.58 0.16 -11.29
CA ASN A 68 7.95 0.63 -11.33
C ASN A 68 8.08 1.77 -12.33
N HIS A 69 8.43 2.96 -11.83
CA HIS A 69 8.69 4.18 -12.60
C HIS A 69 10.19 4.51 -12.63
N ASP A 70 11.06 3.53 -12.45
CA ASP A 70 12.49 3.70 -12.66
C ASP A 70 12.78 3.69 -14.16
N PRO A 71 13.29 4.79 -14.75
CA PRO A 71 13.49 4.90 -16.18
C PRO A 71 14.79 4.23 -16.68
N ARG A 72 15.52 3.54 -15.81
CA ARG A 72 16.80 2.88 -16.10
C ARG A 72 16.64 1.44 -16.54
#